data_AF-A0A3D5C1I8-F1
#
_entry.id   AF-A0A3D5C1I8-F1
#
_cell.length_a   1.000
_cell.length_b   1.000
_cell.length_c   1.000
_cell.angle_alpha   90.00
_cell.angle_beta   90.00
_cell.angle_gamma   90.00
#
_symmetry.space_group_name_H-M   'P 1'
#
loop_
_entity.id
_entity.type
_entity.pdbx_description
1 polymer ?
#
loop_
_entity_poly.entity_id
_entity_poly.type
_entity_poly.pdbx_seq_one_letter_code
_entity_poly.pdbx_strand_id
1 'polypeptide(L)'
;DRVARWIPDGLLPQAMHSYVINQTSHPTAIPSTTSELMLSHAVWTVGARGALTNSDDGSRLIKDGSVDLAVLTGEVTKYIGRPIQAALLMINSLETWGITQLAFDSASALAMSGCLLETGIPVSIESSLIHLGSCVAVRGQASVGETAVAVEVQPDGFPAIEREVGAGSMDVIQWEAGVDAEIRIWPSGKFDVGLGYGRPIRVRSKLVPGSVGLVIDARG
;
A
#
# COMPACT_ATOMS: atom_id res chain seq x y z
N ASP A 1 -21.49 -3.75 6.07
CA ASP A 1 -20.86 -2.53 6.62
C ASP A 1 -19.35 -2.50 6.50
N ARG A 2 -18.59 -3.41 7.14
CA ARG A 2 -17.10 -3.38 7.10
C ARG A 2 -16.50 -3.44 5.68
N VAL A 3 -17.08 -4.24 4.79
CA VAL A 3 -16.67 -4.35 3.37
C VAL A 3 -17.15 -3.16 2.55
N ALA A 4 -18.39 -2.71 2.78
CA ALA A 4 -19.04 -1.66 1.99
C ALA A 4 -18.27 -0.33 2.01
N ARG A 5 -17.59 0.01 3.12
CA ARG A 5 -16.79 1.26 3.23
C ARG A 5 -15.64 1.36 2.21
N TRP A 6 -15.19 0.22 1.68
CA TRP A 6 -14.06 0.14 0.76
C TRP A 6 -14.51 0.05 -0.71
N ILE A 7 -15.82 0.13 -0.93
CA ILE A 7 -16.42 0.04 -2.25
C ILE A 7 -16.93 1.43 -2.64
N PRO A 8 -16.66 1.92 -3.86
CA PRO A 8 -17.23 3.17 -4.35
C PRO A 8 -18.76 3.16 -4.33
N ASP A 9 -19.37 4.33 -4.14
CA ASP A 9 -20.82 4.47 -4.14
C ASP A 9 -21.46 3.95 -5.45
N GLY A 10 -22.54 3.17 -5.32
CA GLY A 10 -23.32 2.66 -6.47
C GLY A 10 -23.19 1.17 -6.79
N LEU A 11 -22.40 0.40 -6.05
CA LEU A 11 -22.33 -1.06 -6.20
C LEU A 11 -23.53 -1.73 -5.51
N LEU A 12 -24.42 -2.35 -6.30
CA LEU A 12 -25.68 -2.92 -5.82
C LEU A 12 -25.46 -4.09 -4.84
N PRO A 13 -26.23 -4.19 -3.73
CA PRO A 13 -26.14 -5.29 -2.76
C PRO A 13 -26.27 -6.69 -3.38
N GLN A 14 -27.01 -6.81 -4.49
CA GLN A 14 -27.19 -8.08 -5.21
C GLN A 14 -25.90 -8.57 -5.87
N ALA A 15 -25.08 -7.65 -6.41
CA ALA A 15 -23.77 -8.01 -6.98
C ALA A 15 -22.84 -8.58 -5.90
N MET A 16 -22.92 -8.07 -4.67
CA MET A 16 -22.18 -8.62 -3.54
C MET A 16 -22.58 -10.05 -3.19
N HIS A 17 -23.88 -10.32 -3.13
CA HIS A 17 -24.39 -11.64 -2.78
C HIS A 17 -23.98 -12.71 -3.80
N SER A 18 -24.15 -12.43 -5.09
CA SER A 18 -23.77 -13.35 -6.16
C SER A 18 -22.27 -13.61 -6.18
N TYR A 19 -21.44 -12.58 -5.99
CA TYR A 19 -20.00 -12.74 -5.91
C TYR A 19 -19.57 -13.63 -4.75
N VAL A 20 -20.12 -13.39 -3.55
CA VAL A 20 -19.77 -14.18 -2.35
C VAL A 20 -20.15 -15.65 -2.55
N ILE A 21 -21.35 -15.95 -3.06
CA ILE A 21 -21.75 -17.33 -3.35
C ILE A 21 -20.79 -17.98 -4.33
N ASN A 22 -20.46 -17.28 -5.43
CA ASN A 22 -19.56 -17.82 -6.43
C ASN A 22 -18.17 -18.08 -5.85
N GLN A 23 -17.61 -17.14 -5.08
CA GLN A 23 -16.28 -17.31 -4.46
C GLN A 23 -16.25 -18.42 -3.41
N THR A 24 -17.31 -18.58 -2.61
CA THR A 24 -17.38 -19.68 -1.64
C THR A 24 -17.43 -21.05 -2.31
N SER A 25 -18.03 -21.13 -3.50
CA SER A 25 -18.15 -22.38 -4.26
C SER A 25 -16.93 -22.63 -5.14
N HIS A 26 -16.29 -21.56 -5.62
CA HIS A 26 -15.16 -21.59 -6.55
C HIS A 26 -14.07 -20.61 -6.09
N PRO A 27 -13.27 -20.93 -5.06
CA PRO A 27 -12.27 -20.01 -4.49
C PRO A 27 -11.21 -19.53 -5.50
N THR A 28 -10.95 -20.33 -6.53
CA THR A 28 -9.96 -20.02 -7.58
C THR A 28 -10.56 -19.22 -8.74
N ALA A 29 -11.84 -18.83 -8.68
CA ALA A 29 -12.47 -18.06 -9.74
C ALA A 29 -11.88 -16.65 -9.79
N ILE A 30 -11.49 -16.21 -10.99
CA ILE A 30 -10.96 -14.88 -11.22
C ILE A 30 -12.13 -13.90 -11.41
N PRO A 31 -12.10 -12.72 -10.77
CA PRO A 31 -13.09 -11.67 -11.03
C PRO A 31 -13.17 -11.34 -12.52
N SER A 32 -14.38 -11.42 -13.08
CA SER A 32 -14.64 -11.22 -14.51
C SER A 32 -15.06 -9.79 -14.83
N THR A 33 -15.54 -9.05 -13.82
CA THR A 33 -15.94 -7.65 -13.94
C THR A 33 -15.17 -6.75 -12.97
N THR A 34 -15.08 -5.46 -13.28
CA THR A 34 -14.48 -4.46 -12.38
C THR A 34 -15.16 -4.44 -11.02
N SER A 35 -16.48 -4.59 -10.99
CA SER A 35 -17.29 -4.67 -9.77
C SER A 35 -16.89 -5.85 -8.87
N GLU A 36 -16.71 -7.03 -9.46
CA GLU A 36 -16.24 -8.22 -8.75
C GLU A 36 -14.80 -8.03 -8.25
N LEU A 37 -13.93 -7.40 -9.04
CA LEU A 37 -12.55 -7.13 -8.63
C LEU A 37 -12.50 -6.15 -7.45
N MET A 38 -13.27 -5.06 -7.50
CA MET A 38 -13.39 -4.09 -6.41
C MET A 38 -13.90 -4.76 -5.14
N LEU A 39 -14.91 -5.62 -5.25
CA LEU A 39 -15.44 -6.37 -4.12
C LEU A 39 -14.42 -7.37 -3.56
N SER A 40 -13.69 -8.07 -4.43
CA SER A 40 -12.58 -8.94 -4.03
C SER A 40 -11.56 -8.18 -3.19
N HIS A 41 -11.13 -7.02 -3.67
CA HIS A 41 -10.17 -6.16 -2.98
C HIS A 41 -10.71 -5.65 -1.64
N ALA A 42 -11.99 -5.26 -1.58
CA ALA A 42 -12.64 -4.83 -0.34
C ALA A 42 -12.71 -5.96 0.70
N VAL A 43 -13.09 -7.18 0.28
CA VAL A 43 -13.12 -8.36 1.16
C VAL A 43 -11.72 -8.70 1.65
N TRP A 44 -10.73 -8.73 0.75
CA TRP A 44 -9.33 -8.98 1.12
C TRP A 44 -8.83 -7.95 2.13
N THR A 45 -9.09 -6.67 1.88
CA THR A 45 -8.71 -5.58 2.78
C THR A 45 -9.29 -5.77 4.17
N VAL A 46 -10.59 -6.09 4.29
CA VAL A 46 -11.21 -6.33 5.60
C VAL A 46 -10.64 -7.57 6.28
N GLY A 47 -10.37 -8.64 5.53
CA GLY A 47 -9.78 -9.87 6.05
C GLY A 47 -8.36 -9.65 6.59
N ALA A 48 -7.49 -9.05 5.78
CA ALA A 48 -6.11 -8.72 6.14
C ALA A 48 -6.06 -7.83 7.38
N ARG A 49 -6.90 -6.79 7.42
CA ARG A 49 -7.05 -5.92 8.59
C ARG A 49 -7.45 -6.68 9.85
N GLY A 50 -8.48 -7.53 9.73
CA GLY A 50 -8.95 -8.34 10.83
C GLY A 50 -7.85 -9.21 11.41
N ALA A 51 -7.06 -9.86 10.55
CA ALA A 51 -5.91 -10.67 10.96
C ALA A 51 -4.79 -9.85 11.63
N LEU A 52 -4.52 -8.63 11.17
CA LEU A 52 -3.48 -7.78 11.73
C LEU A 52 -3.87 -7.16 13.08
N THR A 53 -5.16 -6.88 13.27
CA THR A 53 -5.67 -6.25 14.50
C THR A 53 -6.11 -7.23 15.58
N ASN A 54 -6.55 -8.43 15.19
CA ASN A 54 -7.06 -9.45 16.10
C ASN A 54 -6.10 -10.65 16.11
N SER A 55 -5.14 -10.64 17.03
CA SER A 55 -4.39 -11.85 17.38
C SER A 55 -5.15 -12.61 18.47
N ASP A 56 -5.14 -13.94 18.43
CA ASP A 56 -5.82 -14.80 19.43
C ASP A 56 -5.30 -14.57 20.87
N ASP A 57 -4.11 -14.00 21.02
CA ASP A 57 -3.50 -13.63 22.30
C ASP A 57 -3.78 -12.17 22.74
N GLY A 58 -4.60 -11.43 21.97
CA GLY A 58 -4.90 -10.02 22.21
C GLY A 58 -3.76 -9.05 21.87
N SER A 59 -2.62 -9.55 21.36
CA SER A 59 -1.54 -8.68 20.87
C SER A 59 -1.92 -8.06 19.53
N ARG A 60 -1.37 -6.90 19.20
CA ARG A 60 -1.37 -6.38 17.82
C ARG A 60 -0.06 -6.77 17.18
N LEU A 61 -0.11 -7.41 16.00
CA LEU A 61 1.08 -7.75 15.22
C LEU A 61 1.86 -6.48 14.83
N ILE A 62 1.13 -5.38 14.58
CA ILE A 62 1.69 -4.07 14.29
C ILE A 62 1.31 -3.14 15.44
N LYS A 63 2.22 -2.93 16.40
CA LYS A 63 1.96 -2.14 17.62
C LYS A 63 1.84 -0.64 17.35
N ASP A 64 2.73 -0.14 16.49
CA ASP A 64 2.87 1.30 16.30
C ASP A 64 2.59 1.74 14.87
N GLY A 65 2.01 0.91 13.99
CA GLY A 65 1.64 1.25 12.60
C GLY A 65 2.80 1.53 11.62
N SER A 66 4.04 1.63 12.13
CA SER A 66 5.24 1.82 11.34
C SER A 66 5.65 0.49 10.71
N VAL A 67 5.77 0.48 9.38
CA VAL A 67 6.17 -0.66 8.58
C VAL A 67 7.21 -0.16 7.59
N ASP A 68 8.44 -0.68 7.65
CA ASP A 68 9.52 -0.26 6.75
C ASP A 68 9.32 -0.84 5.34
N LEU A 69 8.90 -2.11 5.26
CA LEU A 69 8.64 -2.84 4.01
C LEU A 69 7.36 -3.66 4.13
N ALA A 70 6.45 -3.46 3.17
CA ALA A 70 5.29 -4.30 2.96
C ALA A 70 5.43 -5.06 1.64
N VAL A 71 5.21 -6.37 1.69
CA VAL A 71 5.24 -7.24 0.51
C VAL A 71 3.90 -7.95 0.37
N LEU A 72 3.27 -7.80 -0.80
CA LEU A 72 2.03 -8.50 -1.14
C LEU A 72 2.36 -9.79 -1.88
N THR A 73 1.92 -10.93 -1.33
CA THR A 73 2.11 -12.28 -1.90
C THR A 73 0.83 -13.12 -1.74
N GLY A 74 0.83 -14.33 -2.31
CA GLY A 74 -0.26 -15.31 -2.19
C GLY A 74 -1.35 -15.17 -3.27
N GLU A 75 -2.53 -15.75 -3.03
CA GLU A 75 -3.54 -15.91 -4.07
C GLU A 75 -4.08 -14.59 -4.63
N VAL A 76 -4.19 -13.55 -3.79
CA VAL A 76 -4.68 -12.23 -4.19
C VAL A 76 -3.87 -11.63 -5.35
N THR A 77 -2.60 -12.02 -5.51
CA THR A 77 -1.73 -11.50 -6.56
C THR A 77 -2.11 -11.97 -7.96
N LYS A 78 -2.82 -13.11 -8.09
CA LYS A 78 -3.16 -13.73 -9.37
C LYS A 78 -4.13 -12.93 -10.23
N TYR A 79 -4.92 -12.05 -9.61
CA TYR A 79 -5.94 -11.26 -10.29
C TYR A 79 -5.73 -9.74 -10.15
N ILE A 80 -4.58 -9.31 -9.60
CA ILE A 80 -4.19 -7.90 -9.62
C ILE A 80 -3.67 -7.56 -11.02
N GLY A 81 -4.44 -6.76 -11.75
CA GLY A 81 -4.12 -6.37 -13.12
C GLY A 81 -3.19 -5.14 -13.23
N ARG A 82 -3.05 -4.35 -12.16
CA ARG A 82 -2.22 -3.13 -12.16
C ARG A 82 -1.40 -3.01 -10.87
N PRO A 83 -0.11 -2.64 -10.93
CA PRO A 83 0.74 -2.46 -9.74
C PRO A 83 0.15 -1.51 -8.68
N ILE A 84 -0.51 -0.43 -9.09
CA ILE A 84 -1.18 0.50 -8.16
C ILE A 84 -2.29 -0.16 -7.34
N GLN A 85 -2.96 -1.20 -7.86
CA GLN A 85 -3.97 -1.94 -7.11
C GLN A 85 -3.32 -2.75 -5.98
N ALA A 86 -2.15 -3.34 -6.20
CA ALA A 86 -1.37 -4.00 -5.14
C ALA A 86 -0.95 -3.00 -4.06
N ALA A 87 -0.45 -1.83 -4.47
CA ALA A 87 -0.10 -0.76 -3.53
C ALA A 87 -1.30 -0.33 -2.69
N LEU A 88 -2.45 -0.06 -3.32
CA LEU A 88 -3.68 0.33 -2.62
C LEU A 88 -4.19 -0.76 -1.66
N LEU A 89 -4.11 -2.04 -2.05
CA LEU A 89 -4.47 -3.16 -1.17
C LEU A 89 -3.62 -3.15 0.10
N MET A 90 -2.30 -3.02 -0.03
CA MET A 90 -1.39 -2.96 1.13
C MET A 90 -1.65 -1.73 2.00
N ILE A 91 -1.74 -0.54 1.39
CA ILE A 91 -1.96 0.72 2.11
C ILE A 91 -3.28 0.65 2.90
N ASN A 92 -4.38 0.24 2.26
CA ASN A 92 -5.68 0.13 2.91
C ASN A 92 -5.72 -0.95 4.01
N SER A 93 -4.94 -2.02 3.83
CA SER A 93 -4.95 -3.16 4.76
C SER A 93 -4.08 -2.93 5.98
N LEU A 94 -2.93 -2.30 5.80
CA LEU A 94 -1.99 -2.03 6.88
C LEU A 94 -2.37 -0.75 7.64
N GLU A 95 -3.02 0.22 6.98
CA GLU A 95 -3.18 1.59 7.52
C GLU A 95 -1.84 2.09 8.09
N THR A 96 -0.77 1.92 7.29
CA THR A 96 0.57 2.38 7.65
C THR A 96 0.58 3.89 7.83
N TRP A 97 1.46 4.39 8.68
CA TRP A 97 1.81 5.81 8.71
C TRP A 97 3.34 5.95 8.69
N GLY A 98 3.80 7.10 8.22
CA GLY A 98 5.19 7.33 7.88
C GLY A 98 5.54 6.79 6.50
N ILE A 99 6.77 6.31 6.34
CA ILE A 99 7.31 5.88 5.04
C ILE A 99 7.37 4.36 5.01
N THR A 100 6.73 3.75 4.01
CA THR A 100 6.70 2.30 3.82
C THR A 100 7.11 1.95 2.40
N GLN A 101 8.13 1.12 2.24
CA GLN A 101 8.47 0.54 0.93
C GLN A 101 7.45 -0.54 0.56
N LEU A 102 7.08 -0.60 -0.72
CA LEU A 102 6.06 -1.50 -1.22
C LEU A 102 6.66 -2.43 -2.29
N ALA A 103 6.45 -3.73 -2.12
CA ALA A 103 6.85 -4.75 -3.08
C ALA A 103 5.73 -5.76 -3.36
N PHE A 104 5.81 -6.40 -4.51
CA PHE A 104 4.81 -7.32 -5.01
C PHE A 104 5.46 -8.62 -5.49
N ASP A 105 5.07 -9.74 -4.88
CA ASP A 105 5.51 -11.09 -5.25
C ASP A 105 4.47 -11.72 -6.19
N SER A 106 4.62 -11.42 -7.48
CA SER A 106 3.71 -11.94 -8.52
C SER A 106 3.85 -13.45 -8.74
N ALA A 107 5.02 -14.02 -8.42
CA ALA A 107 5.33 -15.43 -8.66
C ALA A 107 5.09 -16.32 -7.43
N SER A 108 4.69 -15.76 -6.28
CA SER A 108 4.67 -16.47 -4.99
C SER A 108 6.02 -17.13 -4.65
N ALA A 109 7.11 -16.50 -5.10
CA ALA A 109 8.46 -17.05 -4.99
C ALA A 109 8.98 -16.98 -3.54
N LEU A 110 8.44 -16.09 -2.71
CA LEU A 110 8.90 -15.92 -1.32
C LEU A 110 8.74 -17.19 -0.48
N ALA A 111 7.58 -17.83 -0.55
CA ALA A 111 7.31 -19.05 0.23
C ALA A 111 8.27 -20.18 -0.17
N MET A 112 8.46 -20.37 -1.48
CA MET A 112 9.41 -21.35 -2.02
C MET A 112 10.86 -21.04 -1.62
N SER A 113 11.23 -19.76 -1.65
CA SER A 113 12.55 -19.31 -1.24
C SER A 113 12.83 -19.62 0.22
N GLY A 114 11.82 -19.47 1.10
CA GLY A 114 11.91 -19.82 2.51
C GLY A 114 12.27 -21.29 2.74
N CYS A 115 11.64 -22.22 2.03
CA CYS A 115 11.96 -23.65 2.13
C CYS A 115 13.39 -23.99 1.69
N LEU A 116 13.97 -23.20 0.79
CA LEU A 116 15.32 -23.42 0.27
C LEU A 116 16.42 -22.87 1.19
N LEU A 117 16.10 -21.95 2.12
CA LEU A 117 17.10 -21.37 3.03
C LEU A 117 17.82 -22.44 3.88
N GLU A 118 17.10 -23.50 4.27
CA GLU A 118 17.68 -24.60 5.07
C GLU A 118 18.60 -25.53 4.26
N THR A 119 18.56 -25.44 2.93
CA THR A 119 19.34 -26.32 2.04
C THR A 119 20.75 -25.80 1.74
N GLY A 120 21.06 -24.55 2.14
CA GLY A 120 22.32 -23.90 1.83
C GLY A 120 22.46 -23.45 0.37
N ILE A 121 21.41 -23.59 -0.44
CA ILE A 121 21.37 -23.06 -1.80
C ILE A 121 21.19 -21.53 -1.72
N PRO A 122 22.04 -20.73 -2.38
CA PRO A 122 21.84 -19.28 -2.43
C PRO A 122 20.56 -18.96 -3.22
N VAL A 123 19.59 -18.34 -2.53
CA VAL A 123 18.35 -17.87 -3.14
C VAL A 123 18.35 -16.35 -3.19
N SER A 124 18.31 -15.80 -4.41
CA SER A 124 18.16 -14.36 -4.63
C SER A 124 16.68 -13.98 -4.60
N ILE A 125 16.20 -13.58 -3.43
CA ILE A 125 14.79 -13.19 -3.22
C ILE A 125 14.49 -11.83 -3.84
N GLU A 126 15.43 -10.89 -3.76
CA GLU A 126 15.24 -9.50 -4.23
C GLU A 126 14.92 -9.43 -5.73
N SER A 127 15.52 -10.30 -6.54
CA SER A 127 15.25 -10.37 -7.99
C SER A 127 13.87 -10.91 -8.35
N SER A 128 13.12 -11.48 -7.40
CA SER A 128 11.79 -12.04 -7.63
C SER A 128 10.65 -11.08 -7.31
N LEU A 129 10.95 -9.99 -6.59
CA LEU A 129 9.96 -9.00 -6.18
C LEU A 129 9.86 -7.86 -7.20
N ILE A 130 8.63 -7.51 -7.56
CA ILE A 130 8.36 -6.29 -8.30
C ILE A 130 8.35 -5.13 -7.30
N HIS A 131 9.33 -4.24 -7.41
CA HIS A 131 9.39 -3.03 -6.61
C HIS A 131 8.28 -2.06 -7.03
N LEU A 132 7.31 -1.81 -6.16
CA LEU A 132 6.21 -0.89 -6.46
C LEU A 132 6.63 0.56 -6.22
N GLY A 133 7.46 0.83 -5.21
CA GLY A 133 7.89 2.16 -4.82
C GLY A 133 7.73 2.34 -3.32
N SER A 134 7.27 3.52 -2.88
CA SER A 134 7.08 3.82 -1.45
C SER A 134 5.78 4.57 -1.21
N CYS A 135 5.18 4.37 -0.04
CA CYS A 135 4.06 5.15 0.47
C CYS A 135 4.55 6.11 1.55
N VAL A 136 4.12 7.36 1.49
CA VAL A 136 4.19 8.35 2.56
C VAL A 136 2.77 8.54 3.07
N ALA A 137 2.48 8.02 4.25
CA ALA A 137 1.16 8.13 4.86
C ALA A 137 1.21 9.06 6.07
N VAL A 138 0.28 10.01 6.12
CA VAL A 138 0.13 10.94 7.25
C VAL A 138 -0.79 10.34 8.30
N ARG A 139 -0.59 10.72 9.56
CA ARG A 139 -1.48 10.42 10.68
C ARG A 139 -1.95 11.72 11.31
N GLY A 140 -3.25 11.95 11.34
CA GLY A 140 -3.83 13.19 11.88
C GLY A 140 -5.21 13.46 11.29
N GLN A 141 -5.79 14.60 11.67
CA GLN A 141 -7.12 15.00 11.18
C GLN A 141 -7.15 16.50 10.91
N ALA A 142 -7.80 16.86 9.81
CA ALA A 142 -8.05 18.23 9.38
C ALA A 142 -9.32 18.28 8.52
N SER A 143 -9.77 19.47 8.17
CA SER A 143 -10.89 19.62 7.24
C SER A 143 -10.49 19.09 5.86
N VAL A 144 -11.40 18.38 5.19
CA VAL A 144 -11.14 17.85 3.84
C VAL A 144 -10.70 18.97 2.90
N GLY A 145 -9.60 18.74 2.18
CA GLY A 145 -9.00 19.72 1.28
C GLY A 145 -8.02 20.71 1.92
N GLU A 146 -7.93 20.79 3.25
CA GLU A 146 -6.85 21.52 3.93
C GLU A 146 -5.50 20.83 3.67
N THR A 147 -4.43 21.57 3.42
CA THR A 147 -3.10 20.98 3.16
C THR A 147 -2.65 20.08 4.31
N ALA A 148 -2.46 18.79 4.02
CA ALA A 148 -2.00 17.79 4.98
C ALA A 148 -0.48 17.66 4.94
N VAL A 149 0.09 17.60 3.75
CA VAL A 149 1.53 17.41 3.54
C VAL A 149 1.99 18.02 2.22
N ALA A 150 3.17 18.62 2.23
CA ALA A 150 3.92 18.97 1.03
C ALA A 150 5.10 18.00 0.87
N VAL A 151 5.38 17.59 -0.36
CA VAL A 151 6.46 16.65 -0.70
C VAL A 151 7.26 17.20 -1.87
N GLU A 152 8.58 17.16 -1.74
CA GLU A 152 9.54 17.44 -2.80
C GLU A 152 10.29 16.15 -3.11
N VAL A 153 10.25 15.76 -4.39
CA VAL A 153 11.05 14.68 -4.97
C VAL A 153 12.12 15.35 -5.83
N GLN A 154 13.39 15.12 -5.53
CA GLN A 154 14.51 15.62 -6.31
C GLN A 154 15.24 14.43 -6.97
N PRO A 155 14.87 14.03 -8.20
CA PRO A 155 15.56 12.97 -8.92
C PRO A 155 16.95 13.44 -9.37
N ASP A 156 17.90 12.52 -9.41
CA ASP A 156 19.28 12.81 -9.81
C ASP A 156 19.35 13.27 -11.27
N GLY A 157 19.78 14.52 -11.49
CA GLY A 157 19.92 15.10 -12.83
C GLY A 157 18.63 15.64 -13.45
N PHE A 158 17.51 15.66 -12.70
CA PHE A 158 16.22 16.20 -13.15
C PHE A 158 15.75 17.35 -12.26
N PRO A 159 14.80 18.19 -12.72
CA PRO A 159 14.17 19.19 -11.86
C PRO A 159 13.42 18.57 -10.68
N ALA A 160 13.33 19.31 -9.57
CA ALA A 160 12.50 18.94 -8.44
C ALA A 160 11.02 18.87 -8.84
N ILE A 161 10.30 17.90 -8.26
CA ILE A 161 8.86 17.74 -8.40
C ILE A 161 8.23 18.02 -7.04
N GLU A 162 7.42 19.07 -6.96
CA GLU A 162 6.72 19.46 -5.75
C GLU A 162 5.23 19.08 -5.83
N ARG A 163 4.69 18.59 -4.71
CA ARG A 163 3.26 18.32 -4.53
C ARG A 163 2.78 18.71 -3.15
N GLU A 164 1.64 19.39 -3.13
CA GLU A 164 0.84 19.56 -1.92
C GLU A 164 -0.37 18.64 -2.01
N VAL A 165 -0.61 17.87 -0.95
CA VAL A 165 -1.72 16.92 -0.87
C VAL A 165 -2.63 17.32 0.29
N GLY A 166 -3.91 17.47 -0.01
CA GLY A 166 -4.94 17.86 0.94
C GLY A 166 -5.43 16.69 1.80
N ALA A 167 -5.88 16.97 3.01
CA ALA A 167 -6.48 16.00 3.91
C ALA A 167 -7.68 15.31 3.26
N GLY A 168 -7.76 13.99 3.40
CA GLY A 168 -8.80 13.16 2.79
C GLY A 168 -8.51 12.74 1.34
N SER A 169 -7.33 13.05 0.80
CA SER A 169 -6.96 12.71 -0.58
C SER A 169 -5.69 11.86 -0.67
N MET A 170 -5.37 11.41 -1.87
CA MET A 170 -4.12 10.74 -2.19
C MET A 170 -3.56 11.31 -3.49
N ASP A 171 -2.24 11.29 -3.63
CA ASP A 171 -1.58 11.61 -4.90
C ASP A 171 -0.43 10.62 -5.16
N VAL A 172 0.07 10.58 -6.39
CA VAL A 172 1.19 9.72 -6.78
C VAL A 172 2.20 10.54 -7.57
N ILE A 173 3.45 10.55 -7.11
CA ILE A 173 4.57 11.13 -7.84
C ILE A 173 5.35 10.01 -8.52
N GLN A 174 5.46 10.12 -9.84
CA GLN A 174 6.29 9.26 -10.68
C GLN A 174 7.44 10.06 -11.28
N TRP A 175 8.59 9.41 -11.44
CA TRP A 175 9.75 9.94 -12.13
C TRP A 175 10.45 8.81 -12.89
N GLU A 176 11.54 9.16 -13.58
CA GLU A 176 12.24 8.26 -14.50
C GLU A 176 12.68 6.96 -13.81
N ALA A 177 12.40 5.82 -14.47
CA ALA A 177 12.67 4.50 -13.92
C ALA A 177 14.18 4.30 -13.68
N GLY A 178 14.52 3.74 -12.52
CA GLY A 178 15.92 3.49 -12.13
C GLY A 178 16.71 4.75 -11.73
N VAL A 179 16.10 5.93 -11.74
CA VAL A 179 16.73 7.15 -11.24
C VAL A 179 16.47 7.28 -9.74
N ASP A 180 17.53 7.43 -8.97
CA ASP A 180 17.46 7.71 -7.54
C ASP A 180 16.95 9.14 -7.28
N ALA A 181 16.14 9.31 -6.25
CA ALA A 181 15.64 10.61 -5.82
C ALA A 181 15.80 10.84 -4.32
N GLU A 182 16.16 12.08 -3.95
CA GLU A 182 16.08 12.57 -2.58
C GLU A 182 14.65 13.06 -2.29
N ILE A 183 14.09 12.64 -1.15
CA ILE A 183 12.72 12.99 -0.77
C ILE A 183 12.71 13.86 0.48
N ARG A 184 11.94 14.94 0.43
CA ARG A 184 11.66 15.83 1.57
C ARG A 184 10.16 15.97 1.76
N ILE A 185 9.73 15.96 3.01
CA ILE A 185 8.34 15.88 3.41
C ILE A 185 8.09 16.92 4.51
N TRP A 186 7.08 17.75 4.32
CA TRP A 186 6.64 18.77 5.28
C TRP A 186 5.17 18.51 5.62
N PRO A 187 4.87 17.74 6.69
CA PRO A 187 3.50 17.63 7.17
C PRO A 187 3.05 18.96 7.76
N SER A 188 1.75 19.28 7.66
CA SER A 188 1.20 20.40 8.42
C SER A 188 1.20 20.08 9.93
N GLY A 189 1.03 21.10 10.77
CA GLY A 189 1.08 20.94 12.23
C GLY A 189 0.03 19.96 12.80
N LYS A 190 -0.99 19.59 12.02
CA LYS A 190 -2.06 18.65 12.40
C LYS A 190 -1.75 17.20 12.02
N PHE A 191 -0.64 16.94 11.33
CA PHE A 191 -0.28 15.61 10.83
C PHE A 191 1.12 15.20 11.23
N ASP A 192 1.30 13.89 11.39
CA ASP A 192 2.57 13.22 11.66
C ASP A 192 2.90 12.24 10.52
N VAL A 193 4.17 12.13 10.16
CA VAL A 193 4.70 11.22 9.13
C VAL A 193 5.86 10.36 9.67
N GLY A 194 5.93 10.11 10.98
CA GLY A 194 6.89 9.18 11.59
C GLY A 194 7.77 9.79 12.67
N LEU A 195 7.89 11.13 12.72
CA LEU A 195 8.84 11.83 13.59
C LEU A 195 8.19 12.84 14.55
N GLY A 196 6.86 12.92 14.55
CA GLY A 196 6.08 13.86 15.35
C GLY A 196 5.35 14.89 14.49
N TYR A 197 4.27 15.45 15.05
CA TYR A 197 3.39 16.42 14.40
C TYR A 197 4.13 17.64 13.83
N GLY A 198 3.88 17.95 12.56
CA GLY A 198 4.44 19.10 11.86
C GLY A 198 5.95 19.07 11.65
N ARG A 199 6.63 17.97 11.99
CA ARG A 199 8.09 17.89 11.87
C ARG A 199 8.49 17.50 10.44
N PRO A 200 9.29 18.33 9.75
CA PRO A 200 9.75 17.99 8.41
C PRO A 200 10.72 16.81 8.45
N ILE A 201 10.68 16.00 7.39
CA ILE A 201 11.52 14.81 7.23
C ILE A 201 12.30 14.94 5.93
N ARG A 202 13.61 14.65 6.02
CA ARG A 202 14.44 14.31 4.86
C ARG A 202 14.72 12.81 4.92
N VAL A 203 14.29 12.09 3.89
CA VAL A 203 14.49 10.64 3.84
C VAL A 203 15.99 10.36 3.71
N ARG A 204 16.52 9.50 4.58
CA ARG A 204 17.97 9.27 4.67
C ARG A 204 18.53 8.56 3.43
N SER A 205 17.78 7.61 2.90
CA SER A 205 18.15 6.85 1.71
C SER A 205 17.49 7.49 0.48
N LYS A 206 18.20 7.47 -0.65
CA LYS A 206 17.55 7.77 -1.92
C LYS A 206 16.54 6.67 -2.24
N LEU A 207 15.44 7.06 -2.88
CA LEU A 207 14.39 6.14 -3.31
C LEU A 207 14.38 6.05 -4.83
N VAL A 208 14.04 4.87 -5.33
CA VAL A 208 13.69 4.64 -6.74
C VAL A 208 12.16 4.60 -6.88
N PRO A 209 11.58 4.94 -8.04
CA PRO A 209 10.14 5.06 -8.17
C PRO A 209 9.45 3.69 -8.18
N GLY A 210 10.14 2.62 -8.61
CA GLY A 210 9.47 1.36 -8.90
C GLY A 210 8.41 1.49 -9.98
N SER A 211 7.47 0.55 -10.02
CA SER A 211 6.37 0.55 -11.00
C SER A 211 5.19 1.47 -10.67
N VAL A 212 5.15 2.07 -9.47
CA VAL A 212 4.04 2.91 -8.97
C VAL A 212 4.50 4.31 -8.56
N GLY A 213 5.62 4.42 -7.85
CA GLY A 213 6.17 5.72 -7.44
C GLY A 213 6.12 5.97 -5.95
N LEU A 214 6.16 7.25 -5.63
CA LEU A 214 5.89 7.75 -4.29
C LEU A 214 4.39 8.02 -4.17
N VAL A 215 3.67 7.11 -3.52
CA VAL A 215 2.26 7.29 -3.16
C VAL A 215 2.21 8.16 -1.91
N ILE A 216 1.39 9.21 -1.93
CA ILE A 216 1.16 10.08 -0.77
C ILE A 216 -0.27 9.81 -0.29
N ASP A 217 -0.41 9.21 0.89
CA ASP A 217 -1.70 8.96 1.52
C ASP A 217 -1.99 10.03 2.59
N ALA A 218 -2.86 10.97 2.24
CA ALA A 218 -3.30 12.06 3.12
C ALA A 218 -4.69 11.81 3.72
N ARG A 219 -5.21 10.58 3.68
CA ARG A 219 -6.58 10.26 4.14
C ARG A 219 -6.74 10.27 5.67
N GLY A 220 -5.66 10.09 6.43
CA GLY A 220 -5.62 10.22 7.89
C GLY A 220 -5.77 8.91 8.65
#